data_AF-F6HK62-F1
#
_entry.id   AF-F6HK62-F1
#
_cell.length_a   1.000
_cell.length_b   1.000
_cell.length_c   1.000
_cell.angle_alpha   90.00
_cell.angle_beta   90.00
_cell.angle_gamma   90.00
#
_symmetry.space_group_name_H-M   'P 1'
#
loop_
_entity.id
_entity.type
_entity.pdbx_description
1 polymer ?
#
loop_
_entity_poly.entity_id
_entity_poly.type
_entity_poly.pdbx_seq_one_letter_code
_entity_poly.pdbx_strand_id
1 'polypeptide(L)' 'MKDKRHLDELDLKWSNGDTNDVIQSGILNNLQPHPNLKQLTIDGYPGITFPDWIGDPLFSNLVHA' A
#
# COMPACT_ATOMS: atom_id res chain seq x y z
N MET A 1 -5.60 4.74 -9.63
CA MET A 1 -4.54 3.76 -9.96
C MET A 1 -5.06 2.49 -10.66
N LYS A 2 -6.24 2.51 -11.30
CA LYS A 2 -6.85 1.29 -11.90
C LYS A 2 -6.24 0.84 -13.23
N ASP A 3 -5.44 1.69 -13.87
CA ASP A 3 -4.89 1.41 -15.21
C ASP A 3 -3.53 0.69 -15.21
N LYS A 4 -2.94 0.46 -14.03
CA LYS A 4 -1.64 -0.22 -13.88
C LYS A 4 -1.80 -1.75 -13.83
N ARG A 5 -2.45 -2.33 -14.84
CA ARG A 5 -2.75 -3.78 -14.91
C ARG A 5 -1.52 -4.70 -14.97
N HIS A 6 -0.35 -4.12 -15.27
CA HIS A 6 0.95 -4.79 -15.34
C HIS A 6 1.85 -4.50 -14.12
N LEU A 7 1.31 -3.85 -13.10
CA LEU A 7 2.04 -3.57 -11.87
C LEU A 7 1.93 -4.81 -10.98
N ASP A 8 2.97 -5.61 -11.01
CA ASP A 8 3.08 -6.84 -10.23
C ASP A 8 3.77 -6.59 -8.88
N GLU A 9 4.54 -5.51 -8.75
CA GLU A 9 5.30 -5.15 -7.55
C GLU A 9 5.18 -3.66 -7.24
N LEU A 10 5.10 -3.31 -5.96
CA LEU A 10 5.01 -1.93 -5.49
C LEU A 10 5.81 -1.72 -4.21
N ASP A 11 6.82 -0.86 -4.31
CA ASP A 11 7.63 -0.44 -3.17
C ASP A 11 7.23 0.98 -2.73
N LEU A 12 6.86 1.11 -1.47
CA LEU A 12 6.55 2.39 -0.85
C LEU A 12 7.54 2.65 0.29
N LYS A 13 8.27 3.75 0.20
CA LYS A 13 9.27 4.16 1.18
C LYS A 13 8.94 5.54 1.71
N TRP A 14 8.81 5.66 3.02
CA TRP A 14 8.61 6.94 3.70
C TRP A 14 9.91 7.42 4.30
N SER A 15 10.13 8.73 4.25
CA SER A 15 11.30 9.35 4.84
C SER A 15 11.02 9.77 6.27
N ASN A 16 11.98 9.55 7.18
CA ASN A 16 11.90 9.97 8.57
C ASN A 16 11.79 11.50 8.64
N GLY A 17 10.57 12.01 8.75
CA GLY A 17 10.26 13.45 8.67
C GLY A 17 8.82 13.73 8.23
N ASP A 18 8.18 12.77 7.57
CA ASP A 18 6.78 12.86 7.16
C ASP A 18 5.84 12.55 8.33
N THR A 19 5.77 13.44 9.32
CA THR A 19 5.05 13.26 10.60
C THR A 19 3.53 13.43 10.51
N ASN A 20 2.96 13.54 9.31
CA ASN A 20 1.51 13.71 9.16
C ASN A 20 0.82 12.37 8.94
N ASP A 21 0.74 11.58 10.02
CA ASP A 21 0.20 10.22 10.06
C ASP A 21 -1.18 10.11 9.41
N VAL A 22 -2.02 11.15 9.54
CA VAL A 22 -3.36 11.21 8.95
C VAL A 22 -3.32 11.26 7.43
N ILE A 23 -2.41 12.04 6.86
CA ILE A 23 -2.23 12.12 5.40
C ILE A 23 -1.66 10.81 4.87
N GLN A 24 -0.70 10.22 5.59
CA GLN A 24 -0.03 8.99 5.16
C GLN A 24 -0.97 7.77 5.19
N SER A 25 -1.81 7.66 6.21
CA SER A 25 -2.90 6.66 6.24
C SER A 25 -3.90 6.86 5.10
N GLY A 26 -4.22 8.11 4.76
CA GLY A 26 -5.07 8.44 3.61
C GLY A 26 -4.47 8.03 2.27
N ILE A 27 -3.15 8.20 2.09
CA ILE A 27 -2.43 7.80 0.87
C ILE A 27 -2.49 6.29 0.69
N LEU A 28 -2.23 5.52 1.76
CA LEU A 28 -2.33 4.06 1.71
C LEU A 28 -3.76 3.59 1.40
N ASN A 29 -4.78 4.21 2.01
CA ASN A 29 -6.18 3.91 1.71
C ASN A 29 -6.56 4.21 0.25
N ASN A 30 -6.11 5.35 -0.29
CA ASN A 30 -6.42 5.78 -1.66
C ASN A 30 -5.62 5.04 -2.74
N LEU A 31 -4.54 4.37 -2.35
CA LEU A 31 -3.70 3.58 -3.26
C LEU A 31 -4.53 2.52 -3.98
N GLN A 32 -5.41 1.84 -3.23
CA GLN A 32 -6.23 0.67 -3.63
C GLN A 32 -5.67 0.01 -4.90
N PRO A 33 -4.61 -0.82 -4.75
CA PRO A 33 -3.86 -1.32 -5.88
C PRO A 33 -4.72 -2.16 -6.83
N HIS A 34 -4.18 -2.49 -8.00
CA HIS A 34 -4.84 -3.46 -8.86
C HIS A 34 -4.71 -4.86 -8.22
N PRO A 35 -5.73 -5.73 -8.25
CA PRO A 35 -5.65 -7.11 -7.74
C PRO A 35 -4.56 -8.00 -8.36
N ASN A 36 -3.89 -7.52 -9.42
CA ASN A 36 -2.76 -8.20 -10.07
C ASN A 36 -1.44 -7.94 -9.33
N LEU A 37 -1.43 -7.01 -8.37
CA LEU A 37 -0.27 -6.77 -7.54
C LEU A 37 0.04 -8.04 -6.74
N LYS A 38 1.26 -8.54 -6.88
CA LYS A 38 1.76 -9.76 -6.24
C LYS A 38 2.61 -9.42 -5.02
N GLN A 39 3.36 -8.33 -5.08
CA GLN A 39 4.25 -7.92 -4.00
C GLN A 39 4.01 -6.46 -3.61
N LEU A 40 3.99 -6.22 -2.31
CA LEU A 40 3.88 -4.90 -1.72
C LEU A 40 4.89 -4.79 -0.58
N THR A 41 5.83 -3.85 -0.71
CA THR A 41 6.78 -3.54 0.35
C THR A 41 6.52 -2.13 0.87
N ILE A 42 6.42 -2.01 2.18
CA ILE A 42 6.14 -0.76 2.90
C ILE A 42 7.28 -0.55 3.89
N ASP A 43 8.11 0.46 3.67
CA ASP A 43 9.27 0.78 4.50
C ASP A 43 9.15 2.18 5.11
N GLY A 44 9.36 2.28 6.42
CA GLY A 44 9.29 3.56 7.15
C GLY A 44 7.89 4.15 7.31
N TYR A 45 6.81 3.39 7.07
CA TYR A 45 5.44 3.91 7.13
C TYR A 45 5.11 4.51 8.51
N PRO A 46 4.80 5.81 8.59
CA PRO A 46 4.54 6.50 9.86
C PRO A 46 3.08 6.35 10.32
N GLY A 47 2.19 5.86 9.46
CA GLY A 47 0.78 5.70 9.77
C GLY A 47 0.56 4.65 10.87
N ILE A 48 -0.39 4.93 11.76
CA ILE A 48 -0.74 4.04 12.89
C ILE A 48 -1.74 2.94 12.51
N THR A 49 -2.33 3.01 11.32
CA THR A 49 -3.36 2.08 10.84
C THR A 49 -3.04 1.58 9.45
N PHE A 50 -3.25 0.29 9.24
CA PHE A 50 -3.27 -0.29 7.90
C PHE A 50 -4.61 -0.05 7.21
N PRO A 51 -4.62 0.13 5.87
CA PRO A 51 -5.82 0.31 5.09
C PRO A 51 -6.65 -0.97 4.98
N ASP A 52 -7.97 -0.82 4.85
CA ASP A 52 -8.93 -1.93 4.85
C ASP A 52 -8.70 -2.94 3.71
N TRP A 53 -8.16 -2.48 2.58
CA TRP A 53 -7.91 -3.34 1.42
C TRP A 53 -6.79 -4.36 1.63
N ILE A 54 -5.89 -4.17 2.60
CA ILE A 54 -4.89 -5.21 2.95
C ILE A 54 -5.58 -6.47 3.50
N GLY A 55 -6.73 -6.30 4.16
CA GLY A 55 -7.54 -7.41 4.67
C GLY A 55 -8.60 -7.91 3.68
N ASP A 56 -8.74 -7.28 2.51
CA ASP A 56 -9.76 -7.63 1.53
C ASP A 56 -9.32 -8.87 0.73
N PRO A 57 -10.17 -9.92 0.63
CA PRO A 57 -9.88 -11.14 -0.14
C PRO A 57 -9.46 -10.89 -1.60
N LEU A 58 -9.83 -9.76 -2.19
CA LEU A 58 -9.41 -9.33 -3.53
C LEU A 58 -7.89 -9.16 -3.66
N PHE A 59 -7.19 -8.95 -2.55
CA PHE A 59 -5.74 -8.76 -2.48
C PHE A 59 -5.02 -9.96 -1.85
N SER A 60 -5.66 -11.12 -1.78
CA SER A 60 -5.07 -12.37 -1.28
C SER A 60 -3.82 -12.84 -2.03
N ASN A 61 -3.56 -12.30 -3.24
CA ASN A 61 -2.35 -12.56 -4.02
C ASN A 61 -1.12 -11.81 -3.51
N LEU A 62 -1.27 -10.88 -2.56
CA LEU A 62 -0.16 -10.15 -1.97
C LEU A 62 0.65 -11.06 -1.04
N VAL A 63 1.87 -11.38 -1.45
CA VAL A 63 2.85 -12.02 -0.58
C VAL A 63 3.68 -10.95 0.14
N HIS A 64 3.90 -11.14 1.45
CA HIS A 64 4.83 -10.31 2.21
C HIS A 64 6.26 -10.76 1.91
N ALA A 65 7.11 -9.82 1.49
CA ALA A 65 8.56 -10.01 1.31
C ALA A 65 9.32 -9.13 2.32
#